data_AF-A0A521XZ73-F1
#
_entry.id   AF-A0A521XZ73-F1
#
_cell.length_a   1.000
_cell.length_b   1.000
_cell.length_c   1.000
_cell.angle_alpha   90.00
_cell.angle_beta   90.00
_cell.angle_gamma   90.00
#
_symmetry.space_group_name_H-M   'P 1'
#
loop_
_entity.id
_entity.type
_entity.pdbx_description
1 polymer ?
#
loop_
_entity_poly.entity_id
_entity_poly.type
_entity_poly.pdbx_seq_one_letter_code
_entity_poly.pdbx_strand_id
1 'polypeptide(L)'
;MIALIEAEPSLFAAVLAGWVSGFAVALAGTGYLMFGLSRAKVRPPTGLNVSLPIFGIVAVNAFVIAWTLAGIFAGVAYHLAGQPRFTAGVAAIHLLAALVYTVARGWQLGWEGRAIWATWLTSLAAFSGLLPFLAARA
;
A
#
# COMPACT_ATOMS: atom_id res chain seq x y z
N MET A 1 18.07 3.92 18.95
CA MET A 1 18.05 4.06 17.48
C MET A 1 19.44 3.82 16.90
N ILE A 2 20.45 4.60 17.29
CA ILE A 2 21.86 4.39 16.86
C ILE A 2 22.34 2.95 17.16
N ALA A 3 22.13 2.45 18.38
CA ALA A 3 22.51 1.08 18.75
C ALA A 3 21.82 -0.04 17.94
N LEU A 4 20.61 0.19 17.40
CA LEU A 4 19.92 -0.79 16.54
C LEU A 4 20.47 -0.76 15.11
N ILE A 5 20.80 0.45 14.61
CA ILE A 5 21.42 0.64 13.29
C ILE A 5 22.81 0.00 13.26
N GLU A 6 23.57 0.15 14.35
CA GLU A 6 24.90 -0.44 14.48
C GLU A 6 24.86 -1.96 14.64
N ALA A 7 23.83 -2.50 15.29
CA ALA A 7 23.67 -3.95 15.50
C ALA A 7 23.19 -4.68 14.24
N GLU A 8 22.22 -4.12 13.51
CA GLU A 8 21.61 -4.76 12.33
C GLU A 8 21.34 -3.76 11.20
N PRO A 9 22.40 -3.27 10.52
CA PRO A 9 22.27 -2.24 9.48
C PRO A 9 21.40 -2.72 8.30
N SER A 10 21.46 -4.00 7.95
CA SER A 10 20.67 -4.59 6.86
C SER A 10 19.18 -4.69 7.19
N LEU A 11 18.81 -4.91 8.46
CA LEU A 11 17.42 -4.86 8.90
C LEU A 11 16.89 -3.43 8.84
N PHE A 12 17.67 -2.45 9.33
CA PHE A 12 17.28 -1.05 9.28
C PHE A 12 17.08 -0.57 7.84
N ALA A 13 18.02 -0.89 6.94
CA ALA A 13 17.91 -0.62 5.51
C ALA A 13 16.63 -1.19 4.89
N ALA A 14 16.31 -2.46 5.19
CA ALA A 14 15.10 -3.12 4.70
C ALA A 14 13.80 -2.47 5.26
N VAL A 15 13.78 -2.13 6.55
CA VAL A 15 12.64 -1.44 7.19
C VAL A 15 12.44 -0.05 6.62
N LEU A 16 13.51 0.71 6.39
CA LEU A 16 13.45 2.04 5.78
C LEU A 16 12.97 1.95 4.32
N ALA A 17 13.51 1.03 3.53
CA ALA A 17 13.05 0.76 2.16
C ALA A 17 11.56 0.37 2.14
N GLY A 18 11.13 -0.45 3.10
CA GLY A 18 9.74 -0.82 3.32
C GLY A 18 8.86 0.39 3.63
N TRP A 19 9.27 1.23 4.58
CA TRP A 19 8.58 2.47 4.94
C TRP A 19 8.42 3.41 3.74
N VAL A 20 9.49 3.66 2.98
CA VAL A 20 9.45 4.50 1.76
C VAL A 20 8.48 3.93 0.73
N SER A 21 8.54 2.61 0.51
CA SER A 21 7.68 1.93 -0.46
C SER A 21 6.21 2.00 -0.03
N GLY A 22 5.90 1.76 1.24
CA GLY A 22 4.56 1.90 1.80
C GLY A 22 4.03 3.33 1.68
N PHE A 23 4.84 4.33 1.99
CA PHE A 23 4.48 5.74 1.85
C PHE A 23 4.19 6.12 0.39
N ALA A 24 4.98 5.62 -0.56
CA ALA A 24 4.74 5.83 -1.99
C ALA A 24 3.38 5.26 -2.44
N VAL A 25 3.02 4.06 -1.97
CA VAL A 25 1.70 3.46 -2.24
C VAL A 25 0.58 4.30 -1.62
N ALA A 26 0.76 4.79 -0.39
CA ALA A 26 -0.23 5.64 0.27
C ALA A 26 -0.54 6.91 -0.53
N LEU A 27 0.51 7.60 -1.01
CA LEU A 27 0.36 8.81 -1.81
C LEU A 27 -0.35 8.53 -3.13
N ALA A 28 0.08 7.49 -3.86
CA ALA A 28 -0.52 7.10 -5.13
C ALA A 28 -1.99 6.68 -4.95
N GLY A 29 -2.28 5.82 -3.96
CA GLY A 29 -3.62 5.34 -3.63
C GLY A 29 -4.56 6.47 -3.22
N THR A 30 -4.08 7.44 -2.44
CA THR A 30 -4.84 8.65 -2.11
C THR A 30 -5.19 9.42 -3.38
N GLY A 31 -4.25 9.59 -4.31
CA GLY A 31 -4.49 10.21 -5.61
C GLY A 31 -5.56 9.48 -6.43
N TYR A 32 -5.50 8.14 -6.50
CA TYR A 32 -6.50 7.33 -7.21
C TYR A 32 -7.89 7.46 -6.61
N LEU A 33 -7.99 7.46 -5.27
CA LEU A 33 -9.25 7.64 -4.55
C LEU A 33 -9.84 9.04 -4.79
N MET A 34 -9.03 10.09 -4.65
CA MET A 34 -9.49 11.47 -4.89
C MET A 34 -9.93 11.67 -6.34
N PHE A 35 -9.18 11.13 -7.30
CA PHE A 35 -9.57 11.17 -8.71
C PHE A 35 -10.87 10.40 -8.96
N GLY A 36 -11.00 9.19 -8.43
CA GLY A 36 -12.22 8.38 -8.55
C GLY A 36 -13.45 9.07 -7.97
N LEU A 37 -13.32 9.64 -6.77
CA LEU A 37 -14.38 10.40 -6.10
C LEU A 37 -14.79 11.64 -6.91
N SER A 38 -13.81 12.37 -7.47
CA SER A 38 -14.09 13.54 -8.33
C SER A 38 -14.91 13.19 -9.57
N ARG A 39 -14.77 11.96 -10.08
CA ARG A 39 -15.48 11.47 -11.28
C ARG A 39 -16.81 10.81 -10.96
N ALA A 40 -16.95 10.22 -9.78
CA ALA A 40 -18.10 9.41 -9.43
C ALA A 40 -19.35 10.22 -9.00
N LYS A 41 -19.29 11.57 -8.95
CA LYS A 41 -20.40 12.45 -8.49
C LYS A 41 -21.07 11.94 -7.21
N VAL A 42 -20.28 11.36 -6.30
CA VAL A 42 -20.79 10.71 -5.09
C VAL A 42 -21.38 11.79 -4.18
N ARG A 43 -22.68 11.73 -3.95
CA ARG A 43 -23.31 12.56 -2.94
C ARG A 43 -22.91 12.04 -1.57
N PRO A 44 -22.60 12.92 -0.61
CA PRO A 44 -22.28 12.49 0.73
C PRO A 44 -23.44 11.71 1.36
N PRO A 45 -23.15 10.66 2.15
CA PRO A 45 -24.18 9.94 2.88
C PRO A 45 -24.98 10.90 3.78
N THR A 46 -26.29 10.94 3.59
CA THR A 46 -27.20 11.67 4.48
C THR A 46 -27.20 10.99 5.84
N GLY A 47 -26.76 11.69 6.90
CA GLY A 47 -26.76 11.15 8.27
C GLY A 47 -25.38 10.97 8.93
N LEU A 48 -24.29 11.42 8.30
CA LEU A 48 -23.00 11.52 8.99
C LEU A 48 -23.03 12.63 10.05
N ASN A 49 -22.85 12.27 11.32
CA ASN A 49 -22.67 13.22 12.43
C ASN A 49 -21.32 13.96 12.41
N VAL A 50 -20.50 13.72 11.37
CA VAL A 50 -19.17 14.27 11.21
C VAL A 50 -19.12 15.00 9.87
N SER A 51 -18.50 16.18 9.84
CA SER A 51 -18.34 16.92 8.59
C SER A 51 -17.48 16.12 7.60
N LEU A 52 -17.90 16.11 6.33
CA LEU A 52 -17.17 15.40 5.26
C LEU A 52 -15.68 15.77 5.17
N PRO A 53 -15.27 17.04 5.39
CA PRO A 53 -13.85 17.38 5.42
C PRO A 53 -13.09 16.65 6.52
N ILE A 54 -13.66 16.56 7.73
CA ILE A 54 -13.02 15.86 8.86
C ILE A 54 -12.92 14.36 8.55
N PHE A 55 -13.99 13.76 8.03
CA PHE A 55 -13.95 12.35 7.61
C PHE A 55 -12.86 12.09 6.56
N GLY A 56 -12.74 12.96 5.55
CA GLY A 56 -11.71 12.85 4.52
C GLY A 56 -10.29 12.92 5.09
N ILE A 57 -10.04 13.85 6.02
CA ILE A 57 -8.74 13.98 6.70
C ILE A 57 -8.42 12.70 7.48
N VAL A 58 -9.37 12.19 8.27
CA VAL A 58 -9.17 10.96 9.06
C VAL A 58 -8.92 9.76 8.15
N ALA A 59 -9.69 9.61 7.07
CA ALA A 59 -9.54 8.51 6.12
C ALA A 59 -8.16 8.52 5.43
N VAL A 60 -7.70 9.69 4.97
CA VAL A 60 -6.38 9.82 4.34
C VAL A 60 -5.26 9.52 5.33
N ASN A 61 -5.34 10.03 6.57
CA ASN A 61 -4.33 9.75 7.59
C ASN A 61 -4.30 8.26 7.96
N ALA A 62 -5.47 7.65 8.18
CA ALA A 62 -5.57 6.22 8.46
C ALA A 62 -5.00 5.40 7.30
N PHE A 63 -5.26 5.79 6.05
CA PHE A 63 -4.73 5.13 4.87
C PHE A 63 -3.20 5.25 4.77
N VAL A 64 -2.64 6.44 5.03
CA VAL A 64 -1.19 6.65 5.07
C VAL A 64 -0.53 5.81 6.16
N ILE A 65 -1.08 5.82 7.38
CA ILE A 65 -0.58 5.02 8.49
C ILE A 65 -0.63 3.53 8.13
N ALA A 66 -1.76 3.04 7.60
CA ALA A 66 -1.93 1.64 7.24
C ALA A 66 -0.89 1.17 6.21
N TRP A 67 -0.70 1.92 5.12
CA TRP A 67 0.27 1.56 4.10
C TRP A 67 1.72 1.70 4.55
N THR A 68 2.01 2.69 5.41
CA THR A 68 3.33 2.86 6.00
C THR A 68 3.69 1.69 6.91
N LEU A 69 2.76 1.26 7.76
CA LEU A 69 2.91 0.08 8.61
C LEU A 69 3.05 -1.19 7.75
N ALA A 70 2.23 -1.35 6.72
CA ALA A 70 2.35 -2.47 5.77
C ALA A 70 3.74 -2.49 5.11
N GLY A 71 4.27 -1.32 4.75
CA GLY A 71 5.62 -1.16 4.23
C GLY A 71 6.70 -1.58 5.24
N ILE A 72 6.60 -1.15 6.50
CA ILE A 72 7.52 -1.57 7.56
C ILE A 72 7.50 -3.10 7.72
N PHE A 73 6.32 -3.71 7.82
CA PHE A 73 6.20 -5.17 7.92
C PHE A 73 6.73 -5.88 6.67
N ALA A 74 6.52 -5.32 5.48
CA ALA A 74 7.09 -5.82 4.24
C ALA A 74 8.62 -5.77 4.25
N GLY A 75 9.22 -4.71 4.80
CA GLY A 75 10.67 -4.59 5.00
C GLY A 75 11.23 -5.66 5.93
N VAL A 76 10.57 -5.90 7.07
CA VAL A 76 10.93 -6.99 7.99
C VAL A 76 10.79 -8.36 7.31
N ALA A 77 9.67 -8.60 6.62
CA ALA A 77 9.44 -9.86 5.91
C ALA A 77 10.46 -10.09 4.78
N TYR A 78 10.84 -9.04 4.05
CA TYR A 78 11.88 -9.10 3.03
C TYR A 78 13.23 -9.52 3.64
N HIS A 79 13.63 -8.90 4.75
CA HIS A 79 14.86 -9.23 5.45
C HIS A 79 14.88 -10.70 5.90
N LEU A 80 13.79 -11.18 6.51
CA LEU A 80 13.70 -12.54 7.04
C LEU A 80 13.58 -13.62 5.95
N ALA A 81 12.83 -13.36 4.88
CA ALA A 81 12.56 -14.35 3.84
C ALA A 81 13.66 -14.40 2.76
N GLY A 82 14.38 -13.31 2.58
CA GLY A 82 15.27 -13.08 1.43
C GLY A 82 14.51 -12.75 0.15
N GLN A 83 15.19 -12.06 -0.77
CA GLN A 83 14.60 -11.51 -2.00
C GLN A 83 13.73 -12.50 -2.81
N PRO A 84 14.20 -13.70 -3.20
CA PRO A 84 13.41 -14.56 -4.10
C PRO A 84 12.10 -15.03 -3.47
N ARG A 85 12.12 -15.41 -2.18
CA ARG A 85 10.92 -15.88 -1.47
C ARG A 85 9.95 -14.74 -1.20
N PHE A 86 10.47 -13.58 -0.81
CA PHE A 86 9.64 -12.40 -0.59
C PHE A 86 8.92 -11.96 -1.87
N THR A 87 9.64 -11.79 -2.98
CA THR A 87 9.05 -11.37 -4.25
C THR A 87 8.00 -12.36 -4.75
N ALA A 88 8.27 -13.67 -4.66
CA ALA A 88 7.29 -14.70 -5.00
C ALA A 88 6.06 -14.66 -4.09
N GLY A 89 6.25 -14.49 -2.77
CA GLY A 89 5.17 -14.37 -1.80
C GLY A 89 4.30 -13.14 -2.03
N VAL A 90 4.90 -11.98 -2.28
CA VAL A 90 4.19 -10.74 -2.62
C VAL A 90 3.37 -10.94 -3.89
N ALA A 91 3.97 -11.48 -4.96
CA ALA A 91 3.26 -11.75 -6.21
C ALA A 91 2.09 -12.73 -6.00
N ALA A 92 2.29 -13.82 -5.26
CA ALA A 92 1.26 -14.81 -4.96
C ALA A 92 0.09 -14.22 -4.17
N ILE A 93 0.36 -13.41 -3.13
CA ILE A 93 -0.68 -12.72 -2.36
C ILE A 93 -1.46 -11.75 -3.25
N HIS A 94 -0.76 -10.99 -4.10
CA HIS A 94 -1.41 -10.06 -5.03
C HIS A 94 -2.28 -10.79 -6.06
N LEU A 95 -1.81 -11.91 -6.62
CA LEU A 95 -2.60 -12.72 -7.55
C LEU A 95 -3.82 -13.36 -6.86
N LEU A 96 -3.63 -13.90 -5.66
CA LEU A 96 -4.72 -14.52 -4.90
C LEU A 96 -5.81 -13.51 -4.55
N ALA A 97 -5.45 -12.35 -4.00
CA ALA A 97 -6.48 -11.39 -3.62
C ALA A 97 -7.05 -10.62 -4.82
N ALA A 98 -6.32 -10.48 -5.93
CA ALA A 98 -6.90 -10.10 -7.22
C ALA A 98 -7.97 -11.11 -7.68
N LEU A 99 -7.67 -12.41 -7.62
CA LEU A 99 -8.64 -13.46 -7.95
C LEU A 99 -9.87 -13.40 -7.03
N VAL A 100 -9.67 -13.36 -5.71
CA VAL A 100 -10.77 -13.25 -4.72
C VAL A 100 -11.63 -12.01 -5.01
N TYR A 101 -11.00 -10.86 -5.28
CA TYR A 101 -11.71 -9.63 -5.61
C TYR A 101 -12.54 -9.79 -6.90
N THR A 102 -11.96 -10.33 -7.97
CA THR A 102 -12.69 -10.55 -9.24
C THR A 102 -13.86 -11.51 -9.10
N VAL A 103 -13.71 -12.57 -8.31
CA VAL A 103 -14.78 -13.55 -8.05
C VAL A 103 -15.90 -12.91 -7.23
N ALA A 104 -15.56 -12.12 -6.20
CA ALA A 104 -16.53 -11.51 -5.30
C ALA A 104 -17.32 -10.35 -5.93
N ARG A 105 -16.68 -9.51 -6.75
CA ARG A 105 -17.30 -8.31 -7.36
C ARG A 105 -17.74 -8.50 -8.81
N GLY A 106 -17.33 -9.58 -9.48
CA GLY A 106 -17.45 -9.74 -10.93
C GLY A 106 -16.59 -8.74 -11.71
N TRP A 107 -16.68 -8.75 -13.04
CA TRP A 107 -15.90 -7.87 -13.93
C TRP A 107 -16.43 -6.43 -14.07
N GLN A 108 -17.25 -5.96 -13.12
CA GLN A 108 -17.82 -4.62 -13.17
C GLN A 108 -16.78 -3.54 -12.78
N LEU A 109 -16.03 -3.07 -13.76
CA LEU A 109 -14.95 -2.09 -13.59
C LEU A 109 -15.46 -0.63 -13.58
N GLY A 110 -16.30 -0.31 -12.60
CA GLY A 110 -16.59 1.07 -12.22
C GLY A 110 -15.33 1.80 -11.73
N TRP A 111 -15.43 3.11 -11.48
CA TRP A 111 -14.29 3.92 -11.00
C TRP A 111 -13.70 3.41 -9.68
N GLU A 112 -14.54 2.86 -8.79
CA GLU A 112 -14.11 2.21 -7.54
C GLU A 112 -13.19 1.02 -7.83
N GLY A 113 -13.61 0.11 -8.73
CA GLY A 113 -12.80 -1.04 -9.13
C GLY A 113 -11.49 -0.62 -9.78
N ARG A 114 -11.49 0.42 -10.62
CA ARG A 114 -10.27 0.97 -11.23
C ARG A 114 -9.30 1.53 -10.19
N ALA A 115 -9.79 2.26 -9.18
CA ALA A 115 -8.94 2.78 -8.11
C ALA A 115 -8.35 1.65 -7.24
N ILE A 116 -9.13 0.60 -6.97
CA ILE A 116 -8.66 -0.59 -6.26
C ILE A 116 -7.56 -1.28 -7.08
N TRP A 117 -7.79 -1.55 -8.36
CA TRP A 117 -6.79 -2.16 -9.24
C TRP A 117 -5.52 -1.31 -9.39
N ALA A 118 -5.65 0.00 -9.54
CA ALA A 118 -4.50 0.91 -9.61
C ALA A 118 -3.68 0.88 -8.32
N THR A 119 -4.35 0.89 -7.16
CA THR A 119 -3.69 0.74 -5.85
C THR A 119 -2.99 -0.61 -5.75
N TRP A 120 -3.64 -1.68 -6.21
CA TRP A 120 -3.12 -3.05 -6.18
C TRP A 120 -1.87 -3.24 -7.06
N LEU A 121 -1.90 -2.71 -8.27
CA LEU A 121 -0.75 -2.76 -9.19
C LEU A 121 0.41 -1.91 -8.64
N THR A 122 0.09 -0.77 -8.03
CA THR A 122 1.09 0.10 -7.41
C THR A 122 1.74 -0.56 -6.20
N SER A 123 0.96 -1.21 -5.33
CA SER A 123 1.50 -1.94 -4.18
C SER A 123 2.33 -3.14 -4.60
N LEU A 124 1.91 -3.86 -5.65
CA LEU A 124 2.70 -4.93 -6.23
C LEU A 124 4.05 -4.39 -6.70
N ALA A 125 4.06 -3.36 -7.56
CA ALA A 125 5.30 -2.78 -8.08
C ALA A 125 6.19 -2.20 -6.97
N ALA A 126 5.59 -1.55 -5.96
CA ALA A 126 6.33 -1.00 -4.84
C ALA A 126 7.01 -2.09 -4.02
N PHE A 127 6.31 -3.18 -3.68
CA PHE A 127 6.89 -4.23 -2.84
C PHE A 127 7.73 -5.25 -3.61
N SER A 128 7.37 -5.63 -4.83
CA SER A 128 8.15 -6.59 -5.61
C SER A 128 9.34 -5.96 -6.33
N GLY A 129 9.31 -4.65 -6.58
CA GLY A 129 10.33 -3.91 -7.33
C GLY A 129 11.06 -2.86 -6.49
N LEU A 130 10.34 -1.81 -6.05
CA LEU A 130 10.96 -0.66 -5.38
C LEU A 130 11.63 -1.04 -4.05
N LEU A 131 10.97 -1.83 -3.20
CA LEU A 131 11.51 -2.22 -1.90
C LEU A 131 12.83 -3.00 -2.03
N PRO A 132 12.93 -4.10 -2.81
CA PRO A 132 14.20 -4.79 -3.02
C PRO A 132 15.28 -3.88 -3.61
N PHE A 133 14.90 -3.00 -4.54
CA PHE A 133 15.82 -2.06 -5.17
C PHE A 133 16.41 -1.06 -4.17
N LEU A 134 15.58 -0.48 -3.30
CA LEU A 134 16.02 0.45 -2.26
C LEU A 134 16.85 -0.28 -1.20
N ALA A 135 16.41 -1.45 -0.76
CA ALA A 135 17.12 -2.25 0.25
C ALA A 135 18.50 -2.72 -0.23
N ALA A 136 18.69 -2.95 -1.54
CA ALA A 136 19.99 -3.31 -2.11
C ALA A 136 20.97 -2.12 -2.24
N ARG A 137 20.52 -0.89 -2.00
CA ARG A 137 21.31 0.34 -2.15
C ARG A 137 21.43 1.18 -0.86
N ALA A 138 20.87 0.69 0.23
CA ALA A 138 20.93 1.27 1.56
C ALA A 138 22.01 0.57 2.38
#